data_AF-A0AAX2E2C7-F1
#
_entry.id   AF-A0AAX2E2C7-F1
#
_cell.length_a   1.000
_cell.length_b   1.000
_cell.length_c   1.000
_cell.angle_alpha   90.00
_cell.angle_beta   90.00
_cell.angle_gamma   90.00
#
_symmetry.space_group_name_H-M   'P 1'
#
loop_
_entity.id
_entity.type
_entity.pdbx_description
1 polymer ?
#
loop_
_entity_poly.entity_id
_entity_poly.type
_entity_poly.pdbx_seq_one_letter_code
_entity_poly.pdbx_strand_id
1 'polypeptide(L)'
;MATPEHEKAPGEAPTGQPTTFSLGKGHALAALSANQDLEPAPEAPAAPDEIDETMDEIVEQQDLLERIHANLSEKQRRIDDLSDDDTCYEGYGEELVRLEEASEQLLAAQRLLDFKPDNAALSRARCLSEDAAGTLMEVKPDDLDDQDQDDAALP
;
A
#
# COMPACT_ATOMS: atom_id res chain seq x y z
N MET A 1 61.09 24.33 18.83
CA MET A 1 62.12 23.49 19.47
C MET A 1 61.73 23.32 20.94
N ALA A 2 61.79 22.08 21.45
CA ALA A 2 61.74 21.62 22.85
C ALA A 2 60.40 21.59 23.62
N THR A 3 59.87 20.36 23.70
CA THR A 3 59.27 19.54 24.80
C THR A 3 58.82 20.10 26.17
N PRO A 4 57.89 19.38 26.86
CA PRO A 4 57.10 19.84 28.02
C PRO A 4 57.70 19.47 29.39
N GLU A 5 57.28 20.18 30.45
CA GLU A 5 57.55 19.80 31.84
C GLU A 5 56.42 18.92 32.41
N HIS A 6 56.82 17.79 32.97
CA HIS A 6 56.00 16.91 33.81
C HIS A 6 56.14 17.32 35.27
N GLU A 7 55.02 17.44 35.98
CA GLU A 7 54.99 17.30 37.44
C GLU A 7 54.10 16.10 37.84
N LYS A 8 54.48 15.43 38.94
CA LYS A 8 54.29 14.00 39.20
C LYS A 8 53.52 13.76 40.52
N ALA A 9 52.39 13.03 40.42
CA ALA A 9 51.78 12.02 41.34
C ALA A 9 51.49 12.42 42.82
N PRO A 10 50.81 11.63 43.71
CA PRO A 10 50.40 10.21 43.61
C PRO A 10 49.05 9.77 44.29
N GLY A 11 48.60 8.53 44.01
CA GLY A 11 47.71 7.69 44.85
C GLY A 11 46.21 8.07 44.85
N GLU A 12 45.20 7.21 44.79
CA GLU A 12 45.02 5.76 44.95
C GLU A 12 43.85 5.35 44.02
N ALA A 13 43.82 4.10 43.55
CA ALA A 13 42.63 3.54 42.90
C ALA A 13 41.61 3.11 43.96
N PRO A 14 40.31 3.26 43.68
CA PRO A 14 39.48 2.07 43.73
C PRO A 14 38.68 1.88 42.45
N THR A 15 38.75 0.64 41.98
CA THR A 15 37.84 -0.04 41.05
C THR A 15 36.43 0.58 40.96
N GLY A 16 36.17 1.33 39.90
CA GLY A 16 34.84 1.65 39.40
C GLY A 16 34.75 1.12 37.97
N GLN A 17 33.93 0.09 37.78
CA GLN A 17 33.78 -0.63 36.51
C GLN A 17 33.43 0.32 35.34
N PRO A 18 33.91 0.08 34.12
CA PRO A 18 33.29 0.67 32.96
C PRO A 18 31.88 0.09 32.85
N THR A 19 30.85 0.93 32.97
CA THR A 19 29.49 0.54 32.60
C THR A 19 29.47 0.35 31.08
N THR A 20 29.84 -0.83 30.61
CA THR A 20 29.51 -1.26 29.26
C THR A 20 28.00 -1.40 29.21
N PHE A 21 27.34 -0.51 28.48
CA PHE A 21 25.95 -0.70 28.11
C PHE A 21 25.91 -1.82 27.08
N SER A 22 25.92 -3.06 27.56
CA SER A 22 25.64 -4.24 26.75
C SER A 22 24.16 -4.23 26.43
N LEU A 23 23.75 -3.40 25.47
CA LEU A 23 22.45 -3.54 24.82
C LEU A 23 22.46 -4.92 24.17
N GLY A 24 21.80 -5.87 24.83
CA GLY A 24 21.71 -7.27 24.45
C GLY A 24 21.04 -7.43 23.10
N LYS A 25 21.80 -7.22 22.03
CA LYS A 25 21.41 -7.49 20.63
C LYS A 25 21.09 -8.97 20.38
N GLY A 26 21.43 -9.87 21.31
CA GLY A 26 21.16 -11.30 21.19
C GLY A 26 19.72 -11.71 21.48
N HIS A 27 19.02 -11.04 22.40
CA HIS A 27 17.68 -11.47 22.82
C HIS A 27 16.54 -10.88 21.98
N ALA A 28 16.72 -9.67 21.42
CA ALA A 28 15.72 -9.06 20.54
C ALA A 28 15.59 -9.82 19.19
N LEU A 29 16.72 -10.32 18.66
CA LEU A 29 16.70 -11.17 17.45
C LEU A 29 16.14 -12.56 17.74
N ALA A 30 16.39 -13.13 18.92
CA ALA A 30 15.82 -14.41 19.30
C ALA A 30 14.29 -14.37 19.47
N ALA A 31 13.72 -13.26 19.96
CA ALA A 31 12.27 -13.09 20.09
C ALA A 31 11.56 -12.88 18.74
N LEU A 32 12.25 -12.30 17.74
CA LEU A 32 11.77 -12.23 16.36
C LEU A 32 11.91 -13.58 15.63
N SER A 33 12.98 -14.33 15.92
CA SER A 33 13.23 -15.67 15.34
C SER A 33 12.32 -16.75 15.93
N ALA A 34 11.91 -16.64 17.19
CA ALA A 34 11.04 -17.62 17.85
C ALA A 34 9.58 -17.59 17.37
N ASN A 35 9.18 -16.57 16.60
CA ASN A 35 7.87 -16.50 15.95
C ASN A 35 7.92 -16.92 14.46
N GLN A 36 9.08 -17.35 13.96
CA GLN A 36 9.27 -17.79 12.56
C GLN A 36 9.43 -19.32 12.38
N ASP A 37 9.34 -20.09 13.46
CA ASP A 37 9.61 -21.55 13.45
C ASP A 37 8.35 -22.42 13.52
N LEU A 38 7.20 -21.91 13.08
CA LEU A 38 6.25 -22.79 12.41
C LEU A 38 6.46 -22.58 10.91
N GLU A 39 7.17 -23.50 10.26
CA GLU A 39 6.83 -23.73 8.86
C GLU A 39 5.33 -24.06 8.85
N PRO A 40 4.48 -23.21 8.24
CA PRO A 40 3.09 -23.58 8.08
C PRO A 40 3.08 -24.89 7.31
N ALA A 41 2.26 -25.85 7.76
CA ALA A 41 2.01 -27.06 7.00
C ALA A 41 1.73 -26.66 5.53
N PRO A 42 2.19 -27.44 4.54
CA PRO A 42 1.97 -27.08 3.14
C PRO A 42 0.48 -26.81 2.94
N GLU A 43 0.17 -25.55 2.67
CA GLU A 43 -1.20 -25.07 2.49
C GLU A 43 -1.87 -25.94 1.42
N ALA A 44 -3.07 -26.41 1.73
CA ALA A 44 -3.84 -27.21 0.79
C ALA A 44 -4.10 -26.37 -0.47
N PRO A 45 -4.01 -26.98 -1.67
CA PRO A 45 -4.36 -26.28 -2.90
C PRO A 45 -5.81 -25.78 -2.80
N ALA A 46 -6.04 -24.56 -3.28
CA ALA A 46 -7.39 -24.02 -3.37
C ALA A 46 -8.21 -24.80 -4.41
N ALA A 47 -9.52 -24.82 -4.23
CA ALA A 47 -10.42 -25.43 -5.20
C ALA A 47 -10.39 -24.63 -6.51
N PRO A 48 -10.26 -25.28 -7.69
CA PRO A 48 -10.25 -24.58 -8.98
C PRO A 48 -11.45 -23.65 -9.16
N ASP A 49 -12.64 -24.13 -8.82
CA ASP A 49 -13.88 -23.35 -8.97
C ASP A 49 -13.87 -22.05 -8.13
N GLU A 50 -13.25 -22.07 -6.95
CA GLU A 50 -13.13 -20.87 -6.09
C GLU A 50 -12.08 -19.89 -6.58
N ILE A 51 -11.01 -20.40 -7.21
CA ILE A 51 -9.99 -19.58 -7.86
C ILE A 51 -10.60 -18.88 -9.07
N ASP A 52 -11.34 -19.61 -9.90
CA ASP A 52 -12.00 -19.08 -11.09
C ASP A 52 -13.01 -17.99 -10.71
N GLU A 53 -13.87 -18.22 -9.71
CA GLU A 53 -14.81 -17.21 -9.19
C GLU A 53 -14.09 -15.93 -8.72
N THR A 54 -13.00 -16.07 -7.97
CA THR A 54 -12.23 -14.91 -7.49
C THR A 54 -11.51 -14.18 -8.63
N MET A 55 -11.04 -14.91 -9.64
CA MET A 55 -10.43 -14.31 -10.83
C MET A 55 -11.45 -13.54 -11.66
N ASP A 56 -12.66 -14.08 -11.83
CA ASP A 56 -13.75 -13.39 -12.53
C ASP A 56 -14.09 -12.06 -11.82
N GLU A 57 -14.18 -12.06 -10.48
CA GLU A 57 -14.38 -10.83 -9.69
C GLU A 57 -13.25 -9.81 -9.88
N ILE A 58 -11.99 -10.26 -9.86
CA ILE A 58 -10.83 -9.40 -10.10
C ILE A 58 -10.91 -8.77 -11.51
N VAL A 59 -11.30 -9.54 -12.52
CA VAL A 59 -11.45 -9.04 -13.90
C VAL A 59 -12.56 -7.99 -13.99
N GLU A 60 -13.72 -8.23 -13.36
CA GLU A 60 -14.81 -7.24 -13.32
C GLU A 60 -14.36 -5.92 -12.65
N GLN A 61 -13.58 -6.00 -11.58
CA GLN A 61 -13.03 -4.83 -10.89
C GLN A 61 -11.97 -4.10 -11.73
N GLN A 62 -11.15 -4.82 -12.50
CA GLN A 62 -10.20 -4.23 -13.45
C GLN A 62 -10.93 -3.48 -14.57
N ASP A 63 -12.01 -4.04 -15.12
CA ASP A 63 -12.84 -3.37 -16.13
C ASP A 63 -13.48 -2.09 -15.56
N LEU A 64 -13.94 -2.12 -14.31
CA LEU A 64 -14.48 -0.93 -13.62
C LEU A 64 -13.39 0.14 -13.43
N LEU A 65 -12.20 -0.26 -12.98
CA LEU A 65 -11.06 0.65 -12.82
C LEU A 65 -10.71 1.33 -14.15
N GLU A 66 -10.68 0.60 -15.27
CA GLU A 66 -10.41 1.17 -16.60
C GLU A 66 -11.46 2.22 -16.99
N ARG A 67 -12.75 1.96 -16.71
CA ARG A 67 -13.83 2.92 -16.96
C ARG A 67 -13.67 4.19 -16.13
N ILE A 68 -13.32 4.07 -14.86
CA ILE A 68 -13.09 5.23 -13.98
C ILE A 68 -11.89 6.04 -14.48
N HIS A 69 -10.79 5.39 -14.85
CA HIS A 69 -9.63 6.08 -15.44
C HIS A 69 -9.97 6.83 -16.73
N ALA A 70 -10.80 6.25 -17.59
CA ALA A 70 -11.25 6.90 -18.81
C ALA A 70 -12.06 8.17 -18.51
N ASN A 71 -12.95 8.12 -17.52
CA ASN A 71 -13.74 9.30 -17.11
C ASN A 71 -12.84 10.38 -16.50
N LEU A 72 -11.94 10.03 -15.57
CA LEU A 72 -11.00 10.99 -14.99
C LEU A 72 -10.09 11.64 -16.04
N SER A 73 -9.69 10.88 -17.07
CA SER A 73 -8.94 11.43 -18.20
C SER A 73 -9.74 12.46 -19.00
N GLU A 74 -11.05 12.27 -19.14
CA GLU A 74 -11.93 13.25 -19.75
C GLU A 74 -12.09 14.49 -18.87
N LYS A 75 -12.28 14.32 -17.57
CA LYS A 75 -12.33 15.41 -16.58
C LYS A 75 -11.05 16.25 -16.62
N GLN A 76 -9.88 15.61 -16.65
CA GLN A 76 -8.59 16.29 -16.80
C GLN A 76 -8.54 17.14 -18.07
N ARG A 77 -9.04 16.63 -19.20
CA ARG A 77 -9.07 17.39 -20.45
C ARG A 77 -9.97 18.64 -20.33
N ARG A 78 -11.16 18.51 -19.72
CA ARG A 78 -12.07 19.64 -19.48
C ARG A 78 -11.42 20.70 -18.59
N ILE A 79 -10.70 20.26 -17.56
CA ILE A 79 -9.93 21.11 -16.66
C ILE A 79 -8.81 21.85 -17.40
N ASP A 80 -8.03 21.15 -18.21
CA ASP A 80 -6.95 21.74 -19.01
C ASP A 80 -7.48 22.79 -20.00
N ASP A 81 -8.71 22.61 -20.49
CA ASP A 81 -9.40 23.56 -21.37
C ASP A 81 -10.01 24.76 -20.60
N LEU A 82 -10.41 24.58 -19.33
CA LEU A 82 -11.03 25.57 -18.43
C LEU A 82 -10.01 26.05 -17.37
N SER A 83 -8.97 26.72 -17.85
CA SER A 83 -7.70 27.04 -17.17
C SER A 83 -7.72 27.73 -15.78
N ASP A 84 -8.85 28.14 -15.18
CA ASP A 84 -8.84 29.01 -13.99
C ASP A 84 -9.88 28.66 -12.88
N ASP A 85 -10.53 27.49 -12.93
CA ASP A 85 -11.43 27.07 -11.83
C ASP A 85 -10.74 26.07 -10.89
N ASP A 86 -10.17 26.60 -9.81
CA ASP A 86 -9.51 25.83 -8.75
C ASP A 86 -10.42 24.74 -8.14
N THR A 87 -11.75 24.89 -8.21
CA THR A 87 -12.69 23.89 -7.65
C THR A 87 -12.71 22.59 -8.45
N CYS A 88 -12.33 22.62 -9.73
CA CYS A 88 -12.32 21.42 -10.55
C CYS A 88 -11.21 20.42 -10.17
N TYR A 89 -10.16 20.88 -9.47
CA TYR A 89 -9.05 20.06 -8.98
C TYR A 89 -9.26 19.55 -7.55
N GLU A 90 -10.27 20.03 -6.82
CA GLU A 90 -10.54 19.59 -5.45
C GLU A 90 -10.87 18.08 -5.44
N GLY A 91 -10.17 17.32 -4.61
CA GLY A 91 -10.33 15.86 -4.51
C GLY A 91 -9.74 15.04 -5.66
N TYR A 92 -9.51 15.63 -6.84
CA TYR A 92 -9.05 14.90 -8.03
C TYR A 92 -7.71 14.16 -7.83
N GLY A 93 -6.73 14.82 -7.20
CA GLY A 93 -5.45 14.18 -6.90
C GLY A 93 -5.56 13.03 -5.89
N GLU A 94 -6.50 13.12 -4.95
CA GLU A 94 -6.73 12.07 -3.96
C GLU A 94 -7.43 10.85 -4.59
N GLU A 95 -8.39 11.09 -5.49
CA GLU A 95 -9.03 10.05 -6.31
C GLU A 95 -8.00 9.28 -7.14
N LEU A 96 -7.06 9.98 -7.79
CA LEU A 96 -6.00 9.32 -8.57
C LEU A 96 -5.11 8.40 -7.73
N VAL A 97 -4.73 8.83 -6.53
CA VAL A 97 -3.91 8.02 -5.61
C VAL A 97 -4.67 6.77 -5.17
N ARG A 98 -5.95 6.91 -4.83
CA ARG A 98 -6.80 5.77 -4.44
C ARG A 98 -6.96 4.76 -5.58
N LEU A 99 -7.12 5.22 -6.81
CA LEU A 99 -7.22 4.33 -7.98
C LEU A 99 -5.91 3.60 -8.29
N GLU A 100 -4.76 4.27 -8.10
CA GLU A 100 -3.46 3.61 -8.21
C GLU A 100 -3.33 2.50 -7.17
N GLU A 101 -3.70 2.75 -5.91
CA GLU A 101 -3.69 1.75 -4.84
C GLU A 101 -4.62 0.56 -5.17
N ALA A 102 -5.86 0.81 -5.62
CA ALA A 102 -6.77 -0.24 -6.05
C ALA A 102 -6.19 -1.07 -7.20
N SER A 103 -5.54 -0.42 -8.19
CA SER A 103 -4.86 -1.10 -9.30
C SER A 103 -3.77 -2.05 -8.81
N GLU A 104 -2.93 -1.59 -7.88
CA GLU A 104 -1.87 -2.41 -7.30
C GLU A 104 -2.41 -3.61 -6.52
N GLN A 105 -3.49 -3.42 -5.77
CA GLN A 105 -4.15 -4.49 -5.01
C GLN A 105 -4.70 -5.58 -5.95
N LEU A 106 -5.41 -5.20 -7.02
CA LEU A 106 -5.93 -6.13 -8.02
C LEU A 106 -4.80 -6.90 -8.71
N LEU A 107 -3.72 -6.22 -9.09
CA LEU A 107 -2.56 -6.86 -9.71
C LEU A 107 -1.85 -7.83 -8.75
N ALA A 108 -1.77 -7.48 -7.46
CA ALA A 108 -1.21 -8.35 -6.44
C ALA A 108 -2.10 -9.59 -6.21
N ALA A 109 -3.42 -9.42 -6.18
CA ALA A 109 -4.39 -10.52 -6.07
C ALA A 109 -4.25 -11.50 -7.24
N GLN A 110 -4.25 -10.99 -8.47
CA GLN A 110 -4.07 -11.81 -9.68
C GLN A 110 -2.75 -12.60 -9.65
N ARG A 111 -1.64 -11.94 -9.30
CA ARG A 111 -0.32 -12.59 -9.22
C ARG A 111 -0.25 -13.69 -8.16
N LEU A 112 -0.98 -13.55 -7.04
CA LEU A 112 -1.06 -14.59 -6.01
C LEU A 112 -1.72 -15.86 -6.58
N LEU A 113 -2.82 -15.68 -7.32
CA LEU A 113 -3.58 -16.79 -7.91
C LEU A 113 -2.84 -17.44 -9.09
N ASP A 114 -2.09 -16.66 -9.88
CA ASP A 114 -1.32 -17.19 -11.02
C ASP A 114 -0.10 -18.02 -10.61
N PHE A 115 0.55 -17.71 -9.48
CA PHE A 115 1.80 -18.36 -9.10
C PHE A 115 1.59 -19.71 -8.42
N LYS A 116 0.81 -19.73 -7.33
CA LYS A 116 0.50 -20.93 -6.57
C LYS A 116 -0.78 -20.68 -5.76
N PRO A 117 -1.95 -21.03 -6.32
CA PRO A 117 -3.21 -20.80 -5.65
C PRO A 117 -3.44 -21.87 -4.59
N ASP A 118 -2.95 -21.61 -3.38
CA ASP A 118 -3.35 -22.32 -2.17
C ASP A 118 -4.38 -21.50 -1.38
N ASN A 119 -4.96 -22.09 -0.34
CA ASN A 119 -6.05 -21.44 0.40
C ASN A 119 -5.63 -20.09 1.03
N ALA A 120 -4.39 -19.94 1.47
CA ALA A 120 -3.84 -18.66 1.90
C ALA A 120 -3.74 -17.65 0.76
N ALA A 121 -3.22 -18.05 -0.41
CA ALA A 121 -3.15 -17.19 -1.57
C ALA A 121 -4.57 -16.74 -1.99
N LEU A 122 -5.54 -17.65 -2.01
CA LEU A 122 -6.94 -17.36 -2.32
C LEU A 122 -7.56 -16.39 -1.33
N SER A 123 -7.43 -16.66 -0.03
CA SER A 123 -7.93 -15.78 1.03
C SER A 123 -7.33 -14.37 0.92
N ARG A 124 -6.03 -14.28 0.66
CA ARG A 124 -5.35 -13.00 0.51
C ARG A 124 -5.74 -12.27 -0.77
N ALA A 125 -5.93 -12.99 -1.88
CA ALA A 125 -6.41 -12.42 -3.12
C ALA A 125 -7.83 -11.85 -2.96
N ARG A 126 -8.72 -12.56 -2.25
CA ARG A 126 -10.07 -12.07 -1.91
C ARG A 126 -10.01 -10.79 -1.08
N CYS A 127 -9.21 -10.74 -0.01
CA CYS A 127 -9.07 -9.51 0.78
C CYS A 127 -8.59 -8.33 -0.07
N LEU A 128 -7.58 -8.53 -0.92
CA LEU A 128 -7.07 -7.48 -1.80
C LEU A 128 -8.12 -7.01 -2.84
N SER A 129 -8.88 -7.95 -3.40
CA SER A 129 -10.01 -7.68 -4.31
C SER A 129 -11.11 -6.87 -3.60
N GLU A 130 -11.48 -7.26 -2.39
CA GLU A 130 -12.50 -6.55 -1.58
C GLU A 130 -12.05 -5.13 -1.20
N ASP A 131 -10.79 -4.95 -0.79
CA ASP A 131 -10.22 -3.64 -0.47
C ASP A 131 -10.23 -2.72 -1.72
N ALA A 132 -9.86 -3.27 -2.88
CA ALA A 132 -9.91 -2.55 -4.14
C ALA A 132 -11.35 -2.17 -4.51
N ALA A 133 -12.30 -3.11 -4.41
CA ALA A 133 -13.71 -2.86 -4.69
C ALA A 133 -14.31 -1.76 -3.81
N GLY A 134 -13.97 -1.76 -2.51
CA GLY A 134 -14.37 -0.70 -1.60
C GLY A 134 -13.89 0.67 -2.08
N THR A 135 -12.63 0.74 -2.49
CA THR A 135 -12.03 1.95 -3.06
C THR A 135 -12.73 2.40 -4.35
N LEU A 136 -12.99 1.47 -5.28
CA LEU A 136 -13.68 1.77 -6.55
C LEU A 136 -15.11 2.28 -6.33
N MET A 137 -15.81 1.77 -5.32
CA MET A 137 -17.17 2.20 -4.98
C MET A 137 -17.21 3.63 -4.44
N GLU A 138 -16.18 4.04 -3.69
CA GLU A 138 -16.06 5.41 -3.18
C GLU A 138 -15.79 6.43 -4.28
N VAL A 139 -15.07 6.02 -5.34
CA VAL A 139 -14.75 6.90 -6.49
C VAL A 139 -15.95 7.08 -7.43
N LYS A 140 -17.14 6.54 -7.09
CA LYS A 140 -18.44 6.75 -7.76
C LYS A 140 -18.37 7.11 -9.25
N PRO A 141 -18.35 6.12 -10.16
CA PRO A 141 -18.26 6.38 -11.60
C PRO A 141 -19.40 7.27 -12.14
N ASP A 142 -20.56 7.27 -11.49
CA ASP A 142 -21.75 8.03 -11.92
C ASP A 142 -21.75 9.51 -11.45
N ASP A 143 -20.97 9.88 -10.42
CA ASP A 143 -20.91 11.28 -9.92
C ASP A 143 -20.09 12.21 -10.85
N LEU A 144 -19.52 11.67 -11.94
CA LEU A 144 -18.72 12.43 -12.91
C LEU A 144 -19.49 12.79 -14.21
N ASP A 145 -20.68 12.19 -14.43
CA ASP A 145 -21.55 12.51 -15.58
C ASP A 145 -22.52 13.68 -15.30
N ASP A 146 -22.65 14.12 -14.04
CA ASP A 146 -23.68 15.09 -13.61
C ASP A 146 -23.36 16.57 -13.93
N GLN A 147 -22.33 16.88 -14.74
CA GLN A 147 -22.01 18.28 -15.10
C GLN A 147 -22.51 18.76 -16.47
N ASP A 148 -23.24 17.94 -17.24
CA ASP A 148 -23.67 18.32 -18.60
C ASP A 148 -25.15 18.77 -18.73
N GLN A 149 -25.84 19.23 -17.67
CA GLN A 149 -27.27 19.63 -17.80
C GLN A 149 -27.73 21.02 -17.32
N ASP A 150 -26.88 21.88 -16.74
CA ASP A 150 -27.35 23.19 -16.25
C ASP A 150 -26.90 24.42 -17.05
N ASP A 151 -26.27 24.27 -18.22
CA ASP A 151 -25.83 25.43 -19.03
C ASP A 151 -26.41 25.51 -20.45
N ALA A 152 -27.66 25.04 -20.61
CA ALA A 152 -28.42 25.24 -21.85
C ALA A 152 -29.87 25.68 -21.59
N ALA A 153 -30.10 26.59 -20.64
CA ALA A 153 -31.37 27.29 -20.53
C ALA A 153 -31.20 28.72 -20.01
N LEU A 154 -30.62 29.60 -20.83
CA LEU A 154 -30.90 31.03 -20.72
C LEU A 154 -31.77 31.47 -21.92
N PRO A 155 -32.89 32.16 -21.68
CA PRO A 155 -33.81 32.64 -22.71
C PRO A 155 -33.24 33.75 -23.59
#